data_AF-A0A9E0M744-F1
#
_entry.id   AF-A0A9E0M744-F1
#
_cell.length_a   1.000
_cell.length_b   1.000
_cell.length_c   1.000
_cell.angle_alpha   90.00
_cell.angle_beta   90.00
_cell.angle_gamma   90.00
#
_symmetry.space_group_name_H-M   'P 1'
#
loop_
_entity.id
_entity.type
_entity.pdbx_description
1 polymer ?
#
loop_
_entity_poly.entity_id
_entity_poly.type
_entity_poly.pdbx_seq_one_letter_code
_entity_poly.pdbx_strand_id
1 'polypeptide(L)'
;MKIGQPNDPSVAISSNNQSAAAKAGAELANAARSERKAPSASVTVSALARGLDKTGATEPDVDVEKVKAMRQAIADKTYTVNPGAIADKLLANAREMLQRTTS
;
A
#
# COMPACT_ATOMS: atom_id res chain seq x y z
N MET A 1 8.95 40.80 -32.64
CA MET A 1 8.49 40.77 -31.24
C MET A 1 9.04 39.49 -30.61
N LYS A 2 9.82 39.64 -29.53
CA LYS A 2 10.61 38.59 -28.90
C LYS A 2 10.18 38.43 -27.45
N ILE A 3 9.70 37.23 -27.10
CA ILE A 3 9.62 36.63 -25.74
C ILE A 3 9.46 35.10 -26.03
N GLY A 4 10.39 34.14 -25.91
CA GLY A 4 11.58 33.94 -25.07
C GLY A 4 11.16 33.61 -23.65
N GLN A 5 11.31 32.43 -23.02
CA GLN A 5 12.19 31.26 -23.16
C GLN A 5 11.68 30.24 -22.11
N PRO A 6 11.74 28.90 -22.29
CA PRO A 6 11.43 27.96 -21.21
C PRO A 6 12.64 27.88 -20.26
N ASN A 7 12.43 27.97 -18.95
CA ASN A 7 13.51 27.79 -17.96
C ASN A 7 13.08 26.76 -16.91
N ASP A 8 13.73 25.61 -17.01
CA ASP A 8 14.10 24.77 -15.87
C ASP A 8 15.21 25.50 -15.09
N PRO A 9 15.23 25.42 -13.76
CA PRO A 9 16.52 25.13 -13.14
C PRO A 9 16.44 24.12 -11.99
N SER A 10 17.29 23.11 -12.12
CA SER A 10 17.81 22.27 -11.04
C SER A 10 18.67 23.08 -10.05
N VAL A 11 18.44 22.82 -8.75
CA VAL A 11 19.38 22.80 -7.60
C VAL A 11 20.27 24.04 -7.32
N ALA A 12 20.05 24.67 -6.14
CA ALA A 12 21.13 25.03 -5.21
C ALA A 12 20.61 25.32 -3.78
N ILE A 13 21.35 24.82 -2.81
CA ILE A 13 21.12 24.67 -1.37
C ILE A 13 21.43 25.98 -0.62
N SER A 14 20.69 26.32 0.45
CA SER A 14 21.24 26.67 1.79
C SER A 14 20.22 27.29 2.76
N SER A 15 19.90 26.50 3.79
CA SER A 15 20.00 26.81 5.23
C SER A 15 19.04 27.79 5.95
N ASN A 16 18.46 27.20 7.01
CA ASN A 16 18.09 27.73 8.33
C ASN A 16 16.63 28.14 8.60
N ASN A 17 15.99 27.27 9.40
CA ASN A 17 15.15 27.53 10.57
C ASN A 17 14.36 28.84 10.62
N GLN A 18 13.02 28.74 10.66
CA GLN A 18 12.27 28.90 11.91
C GLN A 18 10.77 28.66 11.73
N SER A 19 10.19 28.08 12.77
CA SER A 19 8.80 27.72 12.97
C SER A 19 7.85 28.92 12.99
N ALA A 20 6.54 28.61 12.86
CA ALA A 20 5.37 29.41 13.21
C ALA A 20 4.69 30.22 12.08
N ALA A 21 3.73 29.59 11.40
CA ALA A 21 2.45 30.21 11.05
C ALA A 21 1.43 29.11 10.70
N ALA A 22 0.71 28.67 11.73
CA ALA A 22 -0.46 27.82 11.61
C ALA A 22 -1.64 28.59 11.00
N LYS A 23 -2.55 27.82 10.38
CA LYS A 23 -3.99 28.13 10.24
C LYS A 23 -4.36 29.40 9.42
N ALA A 24 -4.39 29.28 8.09
CA ALA A 24 -5.30 30.09 7.26
C ALA A 24 -5.50 29.60 5.80
N GLY A 25 -4.80 28.55 5.33
CA GLY A 25 -4.88 28.12 3.92
C GLY A 25 -5.69 26.83 3.67
N ALA A 26 -6.07 26.10 4.72
CA ALA A 26 -6.61 24.74 4.57
C ALA A 26 -8.13 24.70 4.26
N GLU A 27 -8.85 25.80 4.44
CA GLU A 27 -10.32 25.79 4.33
C GLU A 27 -10.81 26.03 2.89
N LEU A 28 -10.05 26.77 2.06
CA LEU A 28 -10.40 27.03 0.66
C LEU A 28 -9.96 25.90 -0.29
N ALA A 29 -9.00 25.07 0.10
CA ALA A 29 -8.56 23.91 -0.68
C ALA A 29 -9.49 22.68 -0.54
N ASN A 30 -10.34 22.65 0.50
CA ASN A 30 -11.18 21.49 0.80
C ASN A 30 -12.55 21.54 0.10
N ALA A 31 -13.04 22.75 -0.25
CA ALA A 31 -14.29 22.92 -0.99
C ALA A 31 -14.19 22.52 -2.48
N ALA A 32 -12.99 22.63 -3.08
CA ALA A 32 -12.78 22.31 -4.49
C ALA A 32 -12.49 20.82 -4.77
N ARG A 33 -12.32 19.97 -3.74
CA ARG A 33 -12.02 18.55 -3.91
C ARG A 33 -13.26 17.65 -3.89
N SER A 34 -14.41 18.19 -3.48
CA SER A 34 -15.65 17.43 -3.32
C SER A 34 -16.45 17.19 -4.60
N GLU A 35 -16.10 17.82 -5.73
CA GLU A 35 -16.94 17.75 -6.95
C GLU A 35 -16.36 16.94 -8.11
N ARG A 36 -15.25 16.21 -7.89
CA ARG A 36 -14.76 15.24 -8.88
C ARG A 36 -14.89 13.80 -8.38
N LYS A 37 -16.10 13.42 -7.99
CA LYS A 37 -16.45 12.00 -7.88
C LYS A 37 -16.62 11.47 -9.30
N ALA A 38 -15.55 10.90 -9.86
CA ALA A 38 -15.65 10.05 -11.04
C ALA A 38 -16.75 8.99 -10.80
N PRO A 39 -17.50 8.57 -11.83
CA PRO A 39 -18.47 7.49 -11.68
C PRO A 39 -17.74 6.24 -11.18
N SER A 40 -17.90 5.96 -9.89
CA SER A 40 -17.35 4.79 -9.23
C SER A 40 -18.22 3.59 -9.62
N ALA A 41 -17.66 2.63 -10.35
CA ALA A 41 -18.33 1.34 -10.56
C ALA A 41 -18.61 0.71 -9.19
N SER A 42 -19.88 0.47 -8.87
CA SER A 42 -20.28 -0.23 -7.65
C SER A 42 -20.09 -1.73 -7.84
N VAL A 43 -19.08 -2.30 -7.19
CA VAL A 43 -18.81 -3.75 -7.21
C VAL A 43 -19.58 -4.40 -6.06
N THR A 44 -20.60 -5.19 -6.37
CA THR A 44 -21.36 -5.95 -5.38
C THR A 44 -20.67 -7.28 -5.10
N VAL A 45 -20.13 -7.43 -3.89
CA VAL A 45 -19.56 -8.70 -3.41
C VAL A 45 -20.70 -9.66 -3.00
N SER A 46 -20.53 -10.98 -3.20
CA SER A 46 -21.54 -11.97 -2.83
C SER A 46 -21.74 -12.06 -1.31
N ALA A 47 -22.94 -12.45 -0.86
CA ALA A 47 -23.25 -12.58 0.56
C ALA A 47 -22.36 -13.62 1.27
N LEU A 48 -21.97 -14.68 0.56
CA LEU A 48 -21.07 -15.72 1.06
C LEU A 48 -19.66 -15.18 1.30
N ALA A 49 -19.09 -14.43 0.35
CA ALA A 49 -17.76 -13.82 0.52
C ALA A 49 -17.74 -12.82 1.69
N ARG A 50 -18.81 -12.02 1.85
CA ARG A 50 -18.96 -11.13 3.03
C ARG A 50 -19.14 -11.89 4.35
N GLY A 51 -19.61 -13.12 4.31
CA GLY A 51 -19.71 -13.99 5.50
C GLY A 51 -18.36 -14.54 5.91
N LEU A 52 -17.53 -14.93 4.94
CA LEU A 52 -16.20 -15.50 5.17
C LEU A 52 -15.23 -14.48 5.77
N ASP A 53 -15.33 -13.22 5.33
CA ASP A 53 -14.56 -12.08 5.85
C ASP A 53 -14.82 -11.86 7.36
N LYS A 54 -16.07 -12.06 7.81
CA LYS A 54 -16.48 -11.91 9.22
C LYS A 54 -15.94 -13.02 10.11
N THR A 55 -15.74 -14.23 9.58
CA THR A 55 -15.11 -15.34 10.32
C THR A 55 -13.59 -15.17 10.46
N GLY A 56 -12.95 -14.45 9.53
CA GLY A 56 -11.51 -14.13 9.60
C GLY A 56 -11.15 -12.99 10.57
N ALA A 57 -12.12 -12.14 10.93
CA ALA A 57 -11.92 -10.96 11.78
C ALA A 57 -11.50 -11.25 13.24
N THR A 58 -11.39 -12.52 13.64
CA THR A 58 -10.98 -12.91 15.00
C THR A 58 -9.46 -13.01 15.14
N GLU A 59 -8.74 -13.24 14.05
CA GLU A 59 -7.28 -13.17 14.02
C GLU A 59 -6.84 -11.83 13.40
N PRO A 60 -5.74 -11.23 13.91
CA PRO A 60 -5.18 -10.05 13.27
C PRO A 60 -4.77 -10.39 11.83
N ASP A 61 -5.16 -9.55 10.87
CA ASP A 61 -4.79 -9.69 9.45
C ASP A 61 -3.27 -9.85 9.25
N VAL A 62 -2.49 -9.27 10.17
CA VAL A 62 -1.04 -9.40 10.22
C VAL A 62 -0.58 -9.80 11.62
N ASP A 63 0.16 -10.89 11.70
CA ASP A 63 0.89 -11.30 12.89
C ASP A 63 2.14 -10.41 13.09
N VAL A 64 2.01 -9.40 13.96
CA VAL A 64 3.05 -8.42 14.25
C VAL A 64 4.26 -9.05 14.95
N GLU A 65 4.05 -10.06 15.79
CA GLU A 65 5.12 -10.74 16.51
C GLU A 65 6.01 -11.53 15.55
N LYS A 66 5.39 -12.29 14.64
CA LYS A 66 6.11 -13.01 13.59
C LYS A 66 6.88 -12.08 12.68
N VAL A 67 6.30 -10.94 12.28
CA VAL A 67 7.00 -9.94 11.46
C VAL A 67 8.21 -9.38 12.20
N LYS A 68 8.09 -9.07 13.50
CA LYS A 68 9.20 -8.59 14.32
C LYS A 68 10.33 -9.63 14.42
N ALA A 69 9.99 -10.89 14.70
CA ALA A 69 10.95 -11.99 14.78
C ALA A 69 11.68 -12.19 13.44
N MET A 70 10.95 -12.15 12.32
CA MET A 70 11.55 -12.24 10.99
C MET A 70 12.50 -11.09 10.69
N ARG A 71 12.14 -9.85 11.03
CA ARG A 71 13.00 -8.68 10.85
C ARG A 71 14.30 -8.79 11.64
N GLN A 72 14.22 -9.29 12.89
CA GLN A 72 15.41 -9.53 13.71
C GLN A 72 16.30 -10.61 13.10
N ALA A 73 15.75 -11.76 12.70
CA ALA A 73 16.53 -12.83 12.08
C ALA A 73 17.24 -12.40 10.78
N ILE A 74 16.63 -11.50 10.00
CA ILE A 74 17.28 -10.89 8.83
C ILE A 74 18.42 -9.96 9.26
N ALA A 75 18.19 -9.09 10.25
CA ALA A 75 19.21 -8.16 10.75
C ALA A 75 20.44 -8.91 11.31
N ASP A 76 20.18 -10.00 12.04
CA ASP A 76 21.19 -10.87 12.65
C ASP A 76 21.85 -11.82 11.63
N LYS A 77 21.42 -11.79 10.36
CA LYS A 77 21.86 -12.68 9.27
C LYS A 77 21.67 -14.18 9.56
N THR A 78 20.78 -14.53 10.47
CA THR A 78 20.46 -15.92 10.84
C THR A 78 19.30 -16.50 10.02
N TYR A 79 18.55 -15.65 9.31
CA TYR A 79 17.52 -16.09 8.40
C TYR A 79 18.10 -16.89 7.22
N THR A 80 17.75 -18.17 7.14
CA THR A 80 18.16 -19.05 6.05
C THR A 80 16.96 -19.37 5.17
N VAL A 81 17.13 -19.21 3.85
CA VAL A 81 16.10 -19.54 2.87
C VAL A 81 15.98 -21.06 2.76
N ASN A 82 14.77 -21.59 2.96
CA ASN A 82 14.47 -22.99 2.71
C ASN A 82 13.87 -23.16 1.30
N PRO A 83 14.63 -23.69 0.32
CA PRO A 83 14.14 -23.83 -1.05
C PRO A 83 12.99 -24.85 -1.17
N GLY A 84 12.97 -25.90 -0.35
CA GLY A 84 11.88 -26.88 -0.34
C GLY A 84 10.55 -26.26 0.08
N ALA A 85 10.57 -25.49 1.16
CA ALA A 85 9.38 -24.77 1.63
C ALA A 85 8.85 -23.75 0.60
N ILE A 86 9.73 -23.17 -0.23
CA ILE A 86 9.32 -22.30 -1.33
C ILE A 86 8.64 -23.11 -2.43
N ALA A 87 9.25 -24.23 -2.84
CA ALA A 87 8.69 -25.09 -3.89
C ALA A 87 7.31 -25.63 -3.50
N ASP A 88 7.13 -26.06 -2.25
CA ASP A 88 5.84 -26.54 -1.75
C ASP A 88 4.76 -25.45 -1.81
N LYS A 89 5.11 -24.22 -1.41
CA LYS A 89 4.19 -23.07 -1.48
C LYS A 89 3.85 -22.68 -2.92
N LEU A 90 4.83 -22.72 -3.83
CA LEU A 90 4.59 -22.44 -5.25
C LEU A 90 3.66 -23.49 -5.87
N LEU A 91 3.88 -24.77 -5.57
CA LEU A 91 3.01 -25.84 -6.06
C LEU A 91 1.61 -25.74 -5.46
N ALA A 92 1.49 -25.45 -4.16
CA ALA A 92 0.20 -25.26 -3.50
C ALA A 92 -0.59 -24.10 -4.14
N ASN A 93 0.07 -22.96 -4.39
CA ASN A 93 -0.55 -21.82 -5.05
C ASN A 93 -0.97 -22.14 -6.50
N ALA A 94 -0.11 -22.83 -7.26
CA ALA A 94 -0.43 -23.26 -8.63
C ALA A 94 -1.65 -24.20 -8.66
N ARG A 95 -1.73 -25.12 -7.69
CA ARG A 95 -2.90 -26.01 -7.55
C ARG A 95 -4.17 -25.21 -7.24
N GLU A 96 -4.11 -24.23 -6.34
CA GLU A 96 -5.27 -23.38 -6.01
C GLU A 96 -5.76 -22.59 -7.24
N MET A 97 -4.83 -22.01 -8.01
CA MET A 97 -5.17 -21.29 -9.25
C MET A 97 -5.81 -22.20 -10.30
N LEU A 98 -5.28 -23.42 -10.48
CA LEU A 98 -5.86 -24.39 -11.41
C LEU A 98 -7.25 -24.84 -10.96
N GLN A 99 -7.43 -25.15 -9.67
CA GLN A 99 -8.73 -25.53 -9.09
C GLN A 99 -9.78 -24.43 -9.28
N ARG A 100 -9.42 -23.15 -9.12
CA ARG A 100 -10.32 -22.02 -9.40
C ARG A 100 -10.73 -21.88 -10.86
N THR A 101 -9.91 -22.34 -11.80
CA THR A 101 -10.18 -22.21 -13.23
C THR A 101 -10.99 -23.39 -13.77
N THR A 102 -10.87 -24.56 -13.14
CA THR A 102 -11.56 -25.80 -13.55
C THR A 102 -12.86 -26.09 -12.77
N SER A 103 -13.16 -25.32 -11.72
CA SER A 103 -14.42 -25.38 -10.97
C SER A 103 -15.41 -24.36 -11.52
#